data_AF-A0A6L7X3H0-F1
#
_entry.id   AF-A0A6L7X3H0-F1
#
_cell.length_a   1.000
_cell.length_b   1.000
_cell.length_c   1.000
_cell.angle_alpha   90.00
_cell.angle_beta   90.00
_cell.angle_gamma   90.00
#
_symmetry.space_group_name_H-M   'P 1'
#
loop_
_entity.id
_entity.type
_entity.pdbx_description
1 polymer ?
#
loop_
_entity_poly.entity_id
_entity_poly.type
_entity_poly.pdbx_seq_one_letter_code
_entity_poly.pdbx_strand_id
1 'polypeptide(L)'
;MAVPGRGADPAHQRRPEEPRDGAERRGLAPGPAGLPAARGAGRQAAPCPRRRAPPRCRLLPSPRGRTGRIWRHRRAGDTLSGRPVSRTVADRRRLPPPWDAMFFAIYVHRHLGLTLDLTEEHLHLPPDAIRAGPAFESLTAHPDNLRDPVRLRHWLEAFLPENNSVVPWRLHARRAWEDHGAGADRATAASVLWGNTDAEYTGAIDFRQSDSRPPDQLPERAPATLEPLSEHAIGERLELAARIAEAAPRTRPSELLALSGRRSSLSGMRGKLGLSRDPGGNWAIAHGDTLNTWIVKHEHRPHLPGEAGVESICQRTLGLVGIPAASTEARIFDGHQAVVSERTDRQPEPGGHVDARHQEEWIQAACHTPDHKYDGGLGPGPQWPDAYRLLQERAAKPEAETTMLTRVLAAAWMLGNGDQHRRNLGFLHGPADTVPAVSLAPLYDASSAAGTRYDKGLAVGMEGVTGTHRITPVRWILHSRACGIPADRTLAVIEDLFRTLPDALATAREQARTIDENVSQAHVDRRVDAAIRYVQARERNYRQQLRRAERRGMLRG
;
A
#
# COMPACT_ATOMS: atom_id res chain seq x y z
N MET A 1 -36.42 -40.89 9.43
CA MET A 1 -37.79 -41.06 10.00
C MET A 1 -37.87 -40.25 11.29
N ALA A 2 -39.09 -40.01 11.79
CA ALA A 2 -39.40 -39.42 13.10
C ALA A 2 -38.95 -37.95 13.34
N VAL A 3 -39.94 -37.06 13.44
CA VAL A 3 -39.86 -35.80 14.19
C VAL A 3 -40.76 -35.95 15.41
N PRO A 4 -40.30 -35.51 16.59
CA PRO A 4 -41.12 -34.66 17.46
C PRO A 4 -40.33 -33.40 17.86
N GLY A 5 -40.94 -32.32 18.37
CA GLY A 5 -42.36 -32.05 18.62
C GLY A 5 -42.52 -30.60 19.10
N ARG A 6 -43.72 -30.01 19.00
CA ARG A 6 -43.96 -28.60 19.35
C ARG A 6 -44.24 -28.40 20.84
N GLY A 7 -43.80 -27.27 21.39
CA GLY A 7 -44.26 -26.67 22.65
C GLY A 7 -44.60 -25.18 22.40
N ALA A 8 -45.45 -24.57 23.23
CA ALA A 8 -46.08 -23.28 22.92
C ALA A 8 -45.88 -22.17 23.97
N ASP A 9 -46.18 -20.95 23.50
CA ASP A 9 -46.49 -19.68 24.16
C ASP A 9 -47.49 -19.82 25.37
N PRO A 10 -47.76 -18.79 26.23
CA PRO A 10 -47.50 -17.37 26.00
C PRO A 10 -47.05 -16.45 27.18
N ALA A 11 -46.57 -15.27 26.77
CA ALA A 11 -46.68 -13.92 27.35
C ALA A 11 -47.05 -13.66 28.83
N HIS A 12 -46.33 -12.71 29.44
CA HIS A 12 -46.94 -11.76 30.39
C HIS A 12 -46.27 -10.37 30.35
N GLN A 13 -47.07 -9.30 30.33
CA GLN A 13 -46.62 -7.91 30.42
C GLN A 13 -46.60 -7.40 31.87
N ARG A 14 -45.70 -6.45 32.19
CA ARG A 14 -45.88 -5.35 33.16
C ARG A 14 -44.91 -4.18 32.87
N ARG A 15 -45.17 -3.02 33.48
CA ARG A 15 -44.57 -1.70 33.15
C ARG A 15 -43.36 -1.34 34.04
N PRO A 16 -42.50 -0.38 33.62
CA PRO A 16 -41.34 0.06 34.40
C PRO A 16 -41.71 0.96 35.59
N GLU A 17 -40.77 1.12 36.53
CA GLU A 17 -40.83 2.06 37.65
C GLU A 17 -39.92 3.28 37.41
N GLU A 18 -40.28 4.43 38.00
CA GLU A 18 -39.54 5.69 37.92
C GLU A 18 -38.61 5.88 39.14
N PRO A 19 -37.40 6.45 38.97
CA PRO A 19 -36.56 6.86 40.10
C PRO A 19 -37.10 8.15 40.77
N ARG A 20 -36.88 8.30 42.08
CA ARG A 20 -37.29 9.49 42.85
C ARG A 20 -36.16 10.52 43.01
N ASP A 21 -36.55 11.80 43.00
CA ASP A 21 -35.70 12.97 43.28
C ASP A 21 -35.13 13.03 44.70
N GLY A 22 -34.05 13.81 44.89
CA GLY A 22 -33.41 13.94 46.21
C GLY A 22 -32.33 15.01 46.49
N ALA A 23 -32.19 16.10 45.70
CA ALA A 23 -31.51 17.38 46.06
C ALA A 23 -30.02 17.35 46.59
N GLU A 24 -29.22 18.43 46.69
CA GLU A 24 -29.43 19.89 46.60
C GLU A 24 -28.33 20.66 45.82
N ARG A 25 -28.77 21.71 45.11
CA ARG A 25 -28.21 23.08 44.99
C ARG A 25 -26.68 23.33 45.06
N ARG A 26 -26.13 23.81 43.93
CA ARG A 26 -25.46 25.14 43.73
C ARG A 26 -25.01 25.25 42.25
N GLY A 27 -25.23 26.32 41.49
CA GLY A 27 -26.00 27.54 41.76
C GLY A 27 -25.37 28.78 41.09
N LEU A 28 -25.68 29.04 39.81
CA LEU A 28 -25.39 30.29 39.09
C LEU A 28 -26.33 30.39 37.87
N ALA A 29 -26.87 31.59 37.60
CA ALA A 29 -27.88 31.82 36.56
C ALA A 29 -27.38 32.80 35.47
N PRO A 30 -27.86 32.68 34.22
CA PRO A 30 -27.55 33.62 33.14
C PRO A 30 -28.43 34.89 33.21
N GLY A 31 -27.83 36.05 32.87
CA GLY A 31 -28.53 37.33 32.68
C GLY A 31 -28.08 38.02 31.38
N PRO A 32 -28.88 38.92 30.75
CA PRO A 32 -28.79 39.17 29.31
C PRO A 32 -28.39 40.59 28.88
N ALA A 33 -28.39 40.78 27.55
CA ALA A 33 -28.40 42.04 26.78
C ALA A 33 -27.06 42.78 26.55
N GLY A 34 -27.01 43.57 25.46
CA GLY A 34 -25.91 44.50 25.18
C GLY A 34 -25.37 44.50 23.73
N LEU A 35 -26.13 45.03 22.76
CA LEU A 35 -25.54 45.63 21.56
C LEU A 35 -24.97 47.02 21.92
N PRO A 36 -23.96 47.50 21.18
CA PRO A 36 -24.26 48.63 20.31
C PRO A 36 -23.70 48.47 18.89
N ALA A 37 -24.32 49.18 17.94
CA ALA A 37 -23.85 49.30 16.57
C ALA A 37 -23.29 50.71 16.32
N ALA A 38 -22.30 50.84 15.43
CA ALA A 38 -21.81 52.13 14.94
C ALA A 38 -21.75 52.15 13.40
N ARG A 39 -22.51 53.08 12.81
CA ARG A 39 -22.29 53.61 11.44
C ARG A 39 -21.16 54.67 11.55
N GLY A 40 -20.43 55.08 10.52
CA GLY A 40 -20.45 54.77 9.09
C GLY A 40 -19.78 55.92 8.32
N ALA A 41 -19.42 55.70 7.04
CA ALA A 41 -18.61 56.59 6.18
C ALA A 41 -17.14 56.80 6.64
N GLY A 42 -16.18 57.13 5.75
CA GLY A 42 -16.25 57.08 4.28
C GLY A 42 -15.11 57.85 3.57
N ARG A 43 -14.99 57.57 2.26
CA ARG A 43 -14.15 58.24 1.22
C ARG A 43 -12.69 57.79 1.02
N GLN A 44 -12.36 57.79 -0.28
CA GLN A 44 -11.05 57.83 -0.95
C GLN A 44 -10.17 56.57 -0.95
N ALA A 45 -9.44 56.42 -2.06
CA ALA A 45 -8.69 55.23 -2.45
C ALA A 45 -7.45 55.62 -3.28
N ALA A 46 -6.57 54.63 -3.51
CA ALA A 46 -5.29 54.67 -4.22
C ALA A 46 -4.08 55.21 -3.43
N PRO A 47 -2.84 54.79 -3.78
CA PRO A 47 -2.44 53.76 -4.75
C PRO A 47 -1.76 52.53 -4.12
N CYS A 48 -1.60 51.47 -4.93
CA CYS A 48 -0.97 50.21 -4.53
C CYS A 48 0.57 50.32 -4.42
N PRO A 49 1.21 49.88 -3.31
CA PRO A 49 2.67 49.80 -3.21
C PRO A 49 3.22 48.66 -4.08
N ARG A 50 4.22 48.97 -4.91
CA ARG A 50 4.79 48.04 -5.90
C ARG A 50 5.46 46.83 -5.25
N ARG A 51 5.38 45.67 -5.93
CA ARG A 51 6.10 44.42 -5.58
C ARG A 51 7.59 44.70 -5.29
N ARG A 52 8.09 44.30 -4.12
CA ARG A 52 9.54 44.13 -3.91
C ARG A 52 9.96 42.79 -4.51
N ALA A 53 11.04 42.79 -5.28
CA ALA A 53 11.65 41.57 -5.82
C ALA A 53 12.43 40.81 -4.72
N PRO A 54 12.57 39.48 -4.82
CA PRO A 54 13.43 38.72 -3.91
C PRO A 54 14.91 39.11 -4.11
N PRO A 55 15.76 38.98 -3.07
CA PRO A 55 17.18 39.31 -3.18
C PRO A 55 17.89 38.34 -4.14
N ARG A 56 18.79 38.86 -4.97
CA ARG A 56 19.63 38.05 -5.86
C ARG A 56 20.65 37.25 -5.05
N CYS A 57 20.61 35.92 -5.14
CA CYS A 57 21.70 35.08 -4.66
C CYS A 57 23.01 35.47 -5.36
N ARG A 58 24.07 35.76 -4.59
CA ARG A 58 25.42 35.89 -5.14
C ARG A 58 25.96 34.49 -5.43
N LEU A 59 26.27 34.21 -6.69
CA LEU A 59 27.02 33.02 -7.08
C LEU A 59 28.43 33.10 -6.49
N LEU A 60 28.85 32.06 -5.77
CA LEU A 60 30.24 31.81 -5.43
C LEU A 60 30.83 30.77 -6.42
N PRO A 61 32.10 30.89 -6.83
CA PRO A 61 32.63 30.17 -7.98
C PRO A 61 33.03 28.72 -7.68
N SER A 62 32.95 27.89 -8.72
CA SER A 62 33.42 26.48 -8.71
C SER A 62 34.95 26.38 -8.75
N PRO A 63 35.58 25.56 -7.89
CA PRO A 63 37.00 25.26 -7.97
C PRO A 63 37.29 24.00 -8.81
N ARG A 64 37.79 24.17 -10.04
CA ARG A 64 38.50 23.10 -10.78
C ARG A 64 39.84 23.59 -11.34
N GLY A 65 40.92 23.11 -10.72
CA GLY A 65 42.22 22.85 -11.37
C GLY A 65 43.11 24.03 -11.76
N ARG A 66 44.31 24.08 -11.16
CA ARG A 66 45.56 24.44 -11.86
C ARG A 66 46.75 23.71 -11.23
N THR A 67 47.84 23.59 -11.98
CA THR A 67 48.85 22.52 -11.82
C THR A 67 50.24 23.02 -11.41
N GLY A 68 50.86 22.28 -10.47
CA GLY A 68 52.19 21.66 -10.61
C GLY A 68 53.49 22.48 -10.63
N ARG A 69 54.47 22.03 -9.82
CA ARG A 69 55.94 21.88 -10.09
C ARG A 69 56.49 20.90 -9.02
N ILE A 70 57.19 19.78 -9.30
CA ILE A 70 58.43 19.51 -10.10
C ILE A 70 59.68 20.03 -9.35
N TRP A 71 60.75 19.28 -9.05
CA TRP A 71 61.32 17.98 -9.55
C TRP A 71 61.26 16.84 -8.47
N ARG A 72 62.02 15.71 -8.39
CA ARG A 72 63.25 15.16 -9.05
C ARG A 72 63.32 13.60 -8.96
N HIS A 73 64.26 12.95 -9.67
CA HIS A 73 64.48 11.48 -9.72
C HIS A 73 65.92 11.03 -9.34
N ARG A 74 66.05 9.78 -8.85
CA ARG A 74 67.08 8.73 -9.18
C ARG A 74 66.35 7.37 -9.08
N ARG A 75 66.24 6.53 -10.13
CA ARG A 75 67.20 5.64 -10.82
C ARG A 75 67.70 4.45 -9.95
N ALA A 76 67.72 3.26 -10.56
CA ALA A 76 68.04 1.97 -9.95
C ALA A 76 69.46 1.47 -10.28
N GLY A 77 69.96 0.48 -9.52
CA GLY A 77 71.21 -0.24 -9.81
C GLY A 77 71.73 -1.10 -8.63
N ASP A 78 71.77 -2.41 -8.86
CA ASP A 78 72.77 -3.41 -8.42
C ASP A 78 72.95 -3.94 -6.96
N THR A 79 73.34 -5.24 -6.96
CA THR A 79 74.05 -6.06 -5.95
C THR A 79 73.36 -6.61 -4.68
N LEU A 80 72.86 -7.85 -4.86
CA LEU A 80 72.91 -9.02 -3.96
C LEU A 80 73.87 -8.98 -2.74
N SER A 81 73.37 -9.39 -1.57
CA SER A 81 73.95 -10.50 -0.76
C SER A 81 73.05 -10.87 0.44
N GLY A 82 73.08 -12.15 0.88
CA GLY A 82 72.39 -12.63 2.10
C GLY A 82 71.31 -13.71 1.87
N ARG A 83 71.61 -14.97 2.23
CA ARG A 83 70.63 -16.08 2.37
C ARG A 83 70.34 -16.34 3.88
N PRO A 84 69.55 -17.36 4.27
CA PRO A 84 68.09 -17.30 4.31
C PRO A 84 67.52 -17.65 5.70
N VAL A 85 66.26 -17.29 5.98
CA VAL A 85 65.51 -17.88 7.11
C VAL A 85 64.42 -18.80 6.56
N SER A 86 64.62 -20.11 6.67
CA SER A 86 63.62 -21.10 6.35
C SER A 86 62.48 -21.08 7.37
N ARG A 87 61.26 -20.76 6.92
CA ARG A 87 60.04 -21.25 7.58
C ARG A 87 59.34 -22.23 6.65
N THR A 88 59.05 -23.40 7.20
CA THR A 88 58.52 -24.57 6.50
C THR A 88 57.08 -24.36 6.04
N VAL A 89 56.74 -25.00 4.92
CA VAL A 89 55.36 -25.05 4.38
C VAL A 89 54.53 -26.01 5.24
N ALA A 90 53.89 -25.51 6.30
CA ALA A 90 53.02 -26.31 7.17
C ALA A 90 51.98 -25.47 7.97
N ASP A 91 51.06 -24.79 7.28
CA ASP A 91 49.63 -24.77 7.65
C ASP A 91 48.83 -24.15 6.48
N ARG A 92 48.23 -25.00 5.62
CA ARG A 92 47.19 -24.55 4.69
C ARG A 92 45.87 -24.41 5.45
N ARG A 93 45.77 -23.39 6.30
CA ARG A 93 44.46 -22.84 6.67
C ARG A 93 43.75 -22.51 5.38
N ARG A 94 42.61 -23.14 5.15
CA ARG A 94 41.76 -22.79 4.01
C ARG A 94 41.34 -21.33 4.21
N LEU A 95 41.91 -20.44 3.41
CA LEU A 95 41.22 -19.20 3.10
C LEU A 95 39.84 -19.62 2.55
N PRO A 96 38.73 -19.04 3.02
CA PRO A 96 37.43 -19.31 2.42
C PRO A 96 37.49 -18.98 0.91
N PRO A 97 36.71 -19.67 0.07
CA PRO A 97 36.69 -19.37 -1.35
C PRO A 97 36.24 -17.91 -1.60
N PRO A 98 36.62 -17.31 -2.73
CA PRO A 98 36.35 -15.90 -3.02
C PRO A 98 34.88 -15.64 -3.41
N TRP A 99 33.96 -15.89 -2.48
CA TRP A 99 32.53 -15.57 -2.54
C TRP A 99 31.85 -15.99 -3.85
N ASP A 100 31.92 -17.30 -4.16
CA ASP A 100 31.13 -17.89 -5.24
C ASP A 100 29.64 -17.52 -5.07
N ALA A 101 29.02 -17.10 -6.17
CA ALA A 101 27.70 -16.47 -6.28
C ALA A 101 26.70 -16.71 -5.13
N MET A 102 26.36 -15.63 -4.40
CA MET A 102 25.26 -15.66 -3.43
C MET A 102 23.93 -15.63 -4.16
N PHE A 103 23.38 -16.81 -4.42
CA PHE A 103 22.10 -16.95 -5.10
C PHE A 103 20.90 -16.68 -4.20
N PHE A 104 19.80 -16.34 -4.85
CA PHE A 104 18.49 -16.25 -4.22
C PHE A 104 17.40 -16.74 -5.14
N ALA A 105 16.48 -17.57 -4.63
CA ALA A 105 15.39 -18.08 -5.43
C ALA A 105 14.05 -17.45 -5.02
N ILE A 106 13.44 -16.73 -5.96
CA ILE A 106 12.10 -16.16 -5.85
C ILE A 106 11.12 -17.20 -6.38
N TYR A 107 10.26 -17.70 -5.51
CA TYR A 107 9.22 -18.65 -5.87
C TYR A 107 7.90 -17.94 -6.06
N VAL A 108 7.04 -18.49 -6.93
CA VAL A 108 5.60 -18.29 -6.81
C VAL A 108 4.93 -19.64 -6.65
N HIS A 109 4.18 -19.77 -5.55
CA HIS A 109 3.29 -20.88 -5.22
C HIS A 109 3.79 -22.29 -5.61
N ARG A 110 4.90 -22.74 -5.00
CA ARG A 110 5.47 -24.11 -5.09
C ARG A 110 5.87 -24.63 -6.49
N HIS A 111 5.59 -23.92 -7.58
CA HIS A 111 5.71 -24.46 -8.95
C HIS A 111 6.58 -23.64 -9.91
N LEU A 112 6.85 -22.37 -9.59
CA LEU A 112 7.69 -21.48 -10.40
C LEU A 112 8.82 -20.92 -9.52
N GLY A 113 10.04 -20.86 -10.05
CA GLY A 113 11.21 -20.34 -9.36
C GLY A 113 12.15 -19.59 -10.31
N LEU A 114 12.55 -18.37 -9.93
CA LEU A 114 13.60 -17.59 -10.57
C LEU A 114 14.82 -17.53 -9.65
N THR A 115 16.00 -17.94 -10.12
CA THR A 115 17.25 -17.77 -9.37
C THR A 115 17.95 -16.47 -9.79
N LEU A 116 18.08 -15.52 -8.87
CA LEU A 116 18.89 -14.31 -8.99
C LEU A 116 20.29 -14.55 -8.44
N ASP A 117 21.30 -13.96 -9.07
CA ASP A 117 22.63 -13.74 -8.46
C ASP A 117 22.63 -12.38 -7.73
N LEU A 118 23.22 -12.34 -6.53
CA LEU A 118 23.40 -11.13 -5.71
C LEU A 118 24.86 -10.63 -5.68
N THR A 119 25.71 -11.12 -6.57
CA THR A 119 27.05 -10.58 -6.79
C THR A 119 27.03 -9.40 -7.79
N GLU A 120 27.92 -8.44 -7.54
CA GLU A 120 27.95 -7.09 -8.12
C GLU A 120 26.75 -6.15 -7.81
N GLU A 121 26.85 -4.90 -8.26
CA GLU A 121 25.77 -3.89 -8.24
C GLU A 121 24.70 -4.15 -9.32
N HIS A 122 24.91 -5.19 -10.13
CA HIS A 122 24.11 -5.58 -11.28
C HIS A 122 23.30 -6.84 -10.95
N LEU A 123 21.97 -6.71 -10.87
CA LEU A 123 21.08 -7.86 -10.74
C LEU A 123 21.13 -8.69 -12.03
N HIS A 124 21.86 -9.81 -11.99
CA HIS A 124 22.00 -10.74 -13.10
C HIS A 124 21.07 -11.96 -12.95
N LEU A 125 20.28 -12.21 -13.99
CA LEU A 125 19.53 -13.45 -14.17
C LEU A 125 20.31 -14.36 -15.13
N PRO A 126 20.73 -15.56 -14.70
CA PRO A 126 21.29 -16.57 -15.61
C PRO A 126 20.27 -16.92 -16.71
N PRO A 127 20.70 -17.15 -17.97
CA PRO A 127 19.78 -17.47 -19.08
C PRO A 127 18.84 -18.64 -18.78
N ASP A 128 19.33 -19.66 -18.07
CA ASP A 128 18.60 -20.88 -17.74
C ASP A 128 17.79 -20.80 -16.42
N ALA A 129 17.94 -19.71 -15.65
CA ALA A 129 17.26 -19.53 -14.36
C ALA A 129 15.79 -19.12 -14.50
N ILE A 130 15.32 -18.83 -15.72
CA ILE A 130 13.96 -18.34 -15.98
C ILE A 130 13.09 -19.49 -16.50
N ARG A 131 12.58 -20.32 -15.57
CA ARG A 131 11.40 -21.17 -15.85
C ARG A 131 10.16 -20.28 -15.88
N ALA A 132 9.96 -19.58 -17.00
CA ALA A 132 8.96 -18.55 -17.15
C ALA A 132 7.54 -19.09 -16.94
N GLY A 133 6.81 -18.49 -16.00
CA GLY A 133 5.37 -18.65 -15.82
C GLY A 133 4.70 -17.29 -15.53
N PRO A 134 3.37 -17.20 -15.64
CA PRO A 134 2.63 -15.94 -15.64
C PRO A 134 2.56 -15.25 -14.27
N ALA A 135 2.99 -15.92 -13.19
CA ALA A 135 3.23 -15.29 -11.90
C ALA A 135 4.44 -14.33 -11.90
N PHE A 136 5.13 -14.19 -13.03
CA PHE A 136 6.07 -13.10 -13.30
C PHE A 136 5.66 -12.33 -14.56
N GLU A 137 4.37 -12.29 -14.94
CA GLU A 137 3.97 -11.75 -16.26
C GLU A 137 4.30 -10.26 -16.45
N SER A 138 4.33 -9.45 -15.40
CA SER A 138 4.86 -8.07 -15.52
C SER A 138 6.32 -8.02 -15.98
N LEU A 139 7.15 -8.94 -15.46
CA LEU A 139 8.55 -9.10 -15.79
C LEU A 139 8.77 -9.87 -17.11
N THR A 140 7.90 -10.81 -17.50
CA THR A 140 8.05 -11.63 -18.70
C THR A 140 7.28 -11.13 -19.93
N ALA A 141 6.24 -10.30 -19.75
CA ALA A 141 5.47 -9.71 -20.86
C ALA A 141 6.30 -8.80 -21.77
N HIS A 142 7.43 -8.28 -21.27
CA HIS A 142 8.48 -7.71 -22.07
C HIS A 142 9.82 -8.37 -21.67
N PRO A 143 10.45 -9.19 -22.53
CA PRO A 143 11.66 -9.95 -22.16
C PRO A 143 12.81 -9.11 -21.60
N ASP A 144 12.87 -7.82 -21.98
CA ASP A 144 13.89 -6.91 -21.49
C ASP A 144 13.62 -6.35 -20.08
N ASN A 145 12.42 -6.50 -19.50
CA ASN A 145 12.17 -6.13 -18.10
C ASN A 145 13.03 -6.95 -17.12
N LEU A 146 13.37 -8.20 -17.49
CA LEU A 146 14.28 -9.09 -16.75
C LEU A 146 15.77 -8.84 -17.08
N ARG A 147 16.06 -8.19 -18.21
CA ARG A 147 17.44 -7.87 -18.66
C ARG A 147 17.89 -6.46 -18.29
N ASP A 148 16.93 -5.58 -17.98
CA ASP A 148 17.14 -4.24 -17.45
C ASP A 148 17.25 -4.31 -15.91
N PRO A 149 18.45 -4.18 -15.32
CA PRO A 149 18.64 -4.29 -13.88
C PRO A 149 17.96 -3.14 -13.12
N VAL A 150 17.61 -2.03 -13.77
CA VAL A 150 16.86 -0.92 -13.14
C VAL A 150 15.39 -1.31 -12.95
N ARG A 151 14.78 -1.95 -13.95
CA ARG A 151 13.39 -2.45 -13.88
C ARG A 151 13.24 -3.56 -12.85
N LEU A 152 14.13 -4.55 -12.90
CA LEU A 152 14.17 -5.64 -11.93
C LEU A 152 14.40 -5.12 -10.50
N ARG A 153 15.29 -4.13 -10.32
CA ARG A 153 15.46 -3.46 -9.01
C ARG A 153 14.18 -2.78 -8.53
N HIS A 154 13.47 -2.03 -9.40
CA HIS A 154 12.23 -1.36 -9.03
C HIS A 154 11.10 -2.34 -8.65
N TRP A 155 10.97 -3.45 -9.38
CA TRP A 155 10.00 -4.51 -9.06
C TRP A 155 10.30 -5.18 -7.70
N LEU A 156 11.58 -5.34 -7.34
CA LEU A 156 12.02 -5.77 -6.01
C LEU A 156 11.79 -4.71 -4.92
N GLU A 157 12.11 -3.44 -5.19
CA GLU A 157 11.86 -2.30 -4.30
C GLU A 157 10.36 -2.18 -3.93
N ALA A 158 9.46 -2.58 -4.83
CA ALA A 158 8.02 -2.51 -4.58
C ALA A 158 7.54 -3.42 -3.44
N PHE A 159 8.19 -4.56 -3.18
CA PHE A 159 7.84 -5.42 -2.03
C PHE A 159 8.18 -4.80 -0.67
N LEU A 160 9.10 -3.85 -0.60
CA LEU A 160 9.58 -3.30 0.68
C LEU A 160 8.51 -2.39 1.33
N PRO A 161 8.42 -2.37 2.68
CA PRO A 161 7.61 -1.40 3.40
C PRO A 161 8.07 0.04 3.12
N GLU A 162 7.14 0.99 3.16
CA GLU A 162 7.46 2.39 2.84
C GLU A 162 8.01 3.18 4.05
N ASN A 163 8.60 4.35 3.76
CA ASN A 163 9.13 5.28 4.75
C ASN A 163 10.10 4.59 5.74
N ASN A 164 9.92 4.87 7.03
CA ASN A 164 10.72 4.35 8.13
C ASN A 164 10.50 2.85 8.40
N SER A 165 9.41 2.26 7.89
CA SER A 165 9.07 0.84 8.12
C SER A 165 10.06 -0.13 7.47
N VAL A 166 10.90 0.34 6.53
CA VAL A 166 12.02 -0.43 5.95
C VAL A 166 13.26 -0.50 6.87
N VAL A 167 13.33 0.31 7.94
CA VAL A 167 14.50 0.35 8.84
C VAL A 167 14.66 -0.96 9.64
N PRO A 168 13.61 -1.53 10.29
CA PRO A 168 13.67 -2.89 10.85
C PRO A 168 14.17 -3.94 9.86
N TRP A 169 13.72 -3.86 8.60
CA TRP A 169 14.05 -4.81 7.54
C TRP A 169 15.52 -4.77 7.15
N ARG A 170 16.08 -3.56 7.00
CA ARG A 170 17.51 -3.34 6.76
C ARG A 170 18.38 -3.80 7.94
N LEU A 171 17.92 -3.58 9.18
CA LEU A 171 18.64 -4.04 10.38
C LEU A 171 18.61 -5.56 10.53
N HIS A 172 17.47 -6.21 10.29
CA HIS A 172 17.40 -7.68 10.31
C HIS A 172 18.26 -8.29 9.20
N ALA A 173 18.15 -7.76 7.97
CA ALA A 173 18.96 -8.24 6.87
C ALA A 173 20.44 -8.12 7.21
N ARG A 174 20.90 -6.93 7.64
CA ARG A 174 22.30 -6.72 8.05
C ARG A 174 22.80 -7.79 9.04
N ARG A 175 22.00 -8.16 10.05
CA ARG A 175 22.36 -9.25 10.98
C ARG A 175 22.52 -10.58 10.26
N ALA A 176 21.56 -10.98 9.42
CA ALA A 176 21.67 -12.21 8.64
C ALA A 176 22.91 -12.23 7.73
N TRP A 177 23.31 -11.08 7.15
CA TRP A 177 24.57 -10.96 6.40
C TRP A 177 25.81 -11.07 7.31
N GLU A 178 25.79 -10.45 8.49
CA GLU A 178 26.87 -10.55 9.51
C GLU A 178 27.01 -11.98 10.06
N ASP A 179 25.91 -12.70 10.31
CA ASP A 179 25.87 -14.09 10.79
C ASP A 179 26.41 -15.07 9.74
N HIS A 180 26.26 -14.77 8.44
CA HIS A 180 26.88 -15.51 7.33
C HIS A 180 28.32 -15.05 7.03
N GLY A 181 28.90 -14.18 7.86
CA GLY A 181 30.29 -13.70 7.74
C GLY A 181 30.54 -12.72 6.59
N ALA A 182 29.49 -12.23 5.94
CA ALA A 182 29.59 -11.34 4.79
C ALA A 182 29.73 -9.86 5.21
N GLY A 183 30.35 -9.06 4.35
CA GLY A 183 30.53 -7.62 4.59
C GLY A 183 29.19 -6.87 4.60
N ALA A 184 28.91 -6.16 5.69
CA ALA A 184 27.61 -5.54 6.00
C ALA A 184 27.14 -4.38 5.06
N ASP A 185 27.89 -4.07 3.99
CA ASP A 185 27.64 -2.93 3.10
C ASP A 185 27.01 -3.34 1.75
N ARG A 186 25.85 -3.98 1.83
CA ARG A 186 24.92 -4.17 0.70
C ARG A 186 23.49 -3.92 1.18
N ALA A 187 22.97 -2.71 0.97
CA ALA A 187 21.63 -2.30 1.37
C ALA A 187 20.64 -2.19 0.19
N THR A 188 20.80 -3.02 -0.84
CA THR A 188 19.91 -3.09 -2.01
C THR A 188 18.57 -3.73 -1.64
N ALA A 189 17.54 -3.56 -2.47
CA ALA A 189 16.27 -4.25 -2.22
C ALA A 189 16.45 -5.78 -2.17
N ALA A 190 17.24 -6.33 -3.09
CA ALA A 190 17.53 -7.76 -3.16
C ALA A 190 18.23 -8.30 -1.90
N SER A 191 19.22 -7.58 -1.35
CA SER A 191 19.91 -8.02 -0.12
C SER A 191 19.04 -7.88 1.14
N VAL A 192 18.12 -6.92 1.17
CA VAL A 192 17.11 -6.79 2.23
C VAL A 192 16.10 -7.93 2.19
N LEU A 193 15.63 -8.31 0.99
CA LEU A 193 14.72 -9.45 0.79
C LEU A 193 15.42 -10.79 1.11
N TRP A 194 16.67 -10.95 0.68
CA TRP A 194 17.54 -12.10 1.02
C TRP A 194 17.67 -12.33 2.53
N GLY A 195 17.77 -11.24 3.30
CA GLY A 195 17.88 -11.27 4.74
C GLY A 195 16.55 -11.39 5.49
N ASN A 196 15.43 -11.66 4.81
CA ASN A 196 14.08 -11.72 5.37
C ASN A 196 13.23 -12.85 4.74
N THR A 197 13.79 -14.05 4.55
CA THR A 197 13.12 -15.21 3.93
C THR A 197 11.91 -15.74 4.68
N ASP A 198 11.93 -15.67 6.01
CA ASP A 198 10.81 -16.14 6.83
C ASP A 198 9.60 -15.22 6.74
N ALA A 199 9.76 -14.02 6.18
CA ALA A 199 8.70 -13.04 6.07
C ALA A 199 7.59 -13.48 5.09
N GLU A 200 6.56 -12.65 4.99
CA GLU A 200 5.43 -12.82 4.09
C GLU A 200 5.24 -11.58 3.22
N TYR A 201 4.94 -11.75 1.93
CA TYR A 201 4.92 -10.68 0.93
C TYR A 201 3.53 -10.46 0.33
N THR A 202 3.33 -9.38 -0.42
CA THR A 202 2.18 -9.22 -1.34
C THR A 202 2.23 -10.29 -2.44
N GLY A 203 1.08 -10.81 -2.83
CA GLY A 203 0.96 -11.90 -3.78
C GLY A 203 1.36 -13.26 -3.20
N ALA A 204 1.69 -14.19 -4.10
CA ALA A 204 2.03 -15.58 -3.78
C ALA A 204 3.54 -15.84 -3.84
N ILE A 205 4.34 -14.78 -3.70
CA ILE A 205 5.78 -14.87 -3.76
C ILE A 205 6.36 -15.31 -2.42
N ASP A 206 7.21 -16.32 -2.50
CA ASP A 206 8.04 -16.80 -1.40
C ASP A 206 9.52 -16.51 -1.74
N PHE A 207 10.16 -15.72 -0.89
CA PHE A 207 11.56 -15.34 -1.02
C PHE A 207 12.41 -16.36 -0.24
N ARG A 208 13.21 -17.21 -0.89
CA ARG A 208 14.05 -18.23 -0.21
C ARG A 208 15.54 -18.16 -0.58
N GLN A 209 16.40 -18.22 0.44
CA GLN A 209 17.85 -18.35 0.31
C GLN A 209 18.21 -19.65 -0.44
N SER A 210 19.17 -19.56 -1.37
CA SER A 210 19.71 -20.74 -2.07
C SER A 210 21.24 -20.72 -2.04
N ASP A 211 21.80 -21.82 -1.59
CA ASP A 211 23.22 -22.20 -1.65
C ASP A 211 23.59 -22.77 -3.04
N SER A 212 23.05 -22.16 -4.10
CA SER A 212 23.06 -22.64 -5.51
C SER A 212 22.17 -23.87 -5.80
N ARG A 213 21.42 -24.40 -4.83
CA ARG A 213 20.49 -25.52 -5.09
C ARG A 213 19.32 -25.12 -6.02
N PRO A 214 18.91 -26.02 -6.93
CA PRO A 214 17.78 -25.76 -7.82
C PRO A 214 16.43 -25.85 -7.08
N PRO A 215 15.34 -25.33 -7.67
CA PRO A 215 13.99 -25.29 -7.09
C PRO A 215 13.47 -26.58 -6.45
N ASP A 216 13.77 -27.73 -7.05
CA ASP A 216 13.36 -29.07 -6.62
C ASP A 216 14.13 -29.60 -5.40
N GLN A 217 15.16 -28.90 -4.93
CA GLN A 217 16.09 -29.35 -3.88
C GLN A 217 16.22 -28.39 -2.70
N LEU A 218 15.40 -27.33 -2.64
CA LEU A 218 15.26 -26.52 -1.43
C LEU A 218 14.61 -27.31 -0.30
N PRO A 219 14.93 -27.02 0.98
CA PRO A 219 14.30 -27.68 2.10
C PRO A 219 12.80 -27.35 2.15
N GLU A 220 11.97 -28.27 2.64
CA GLU A 220 10.56 -27.99 2.92
C GLU A 220 10.42 -26.81 3.91
N ARG A 221 9.25 -26.16 3.92
CA ARG A 221 8.95 -25.16 4.97
C ARG A 221 8.71 -25.89 6.30
N ALA A 222 9.05 -25.24 7.41
CA ALA A 222 8.68 -25.74 8.73
C ALA A 222 7.14 -25.91 8.82
N PRO A 223 6.63 -26.92 9.54
CA PRO A 223 5.19 -27.18 9.60
C PRO A 223 4.33 -25.96 9.91
N ALA A 224 3.16 -25.89 9.27
CA ALA A 224 2.18 -24.84 9.47
C ALA A 224 1.82 -24.70 10.97
N THR A 225 2.05 -23.51 11.53
CA THR A 225 1.80 -23.23 12.95
C THR A 225 1.14 -21.86 13.13
N LEU A 226 0.28 -21.75 14.14
CA LEU A 226 -0.36 -20.51 14.57
C LEU A 226 0.11 -20.17 15.99
N GLU A 227 0.79 -19.04 16.17
CA GLU A 227 1.19 -18.50 17.48
C GLU A 227 0.05 -17.63 18.03
N PRO A 228 -0.67 -18.02 19.10
CA PRO A 228 -1.79 -17.23 19.62
C PRO A 228 -1.34 -15.87 20.14
N LEU A 229 -2.13 -14.82 19.87
CA LEU A 229 -1.77 -13.44 20.20
C LEU A 229 -2.95 -12.71 20.88
N SER A 230 -2.70 -12.14 22.07
CA SER A 230 -3.71 -11.40 22.82
C SER A 230 -3.96 -9.99 22.26
N GLU A 231 -5.13 -9.41 22.48
CA GLU A 231 -5.44 -8.05 22.01
C GLU A 231 -4.52 -6.98 22.63
N HIS A 232 -4.03 -7.21 23.86
CA HIS A 232 -2.97 -6.41 24.49
C HIS A 232 -1.67 -6.44 23.68
N ALA A 233 -1.17 -7.63 23.33
CA ALA A 233 0.03 -7.79 22.53
C ALA A 233 -0.14 -7.26 21.09
N ILE A 234 -1.37 -7.25 20.55
CA ILE A 234 -1.67 -6.56 19.28
C ILE A 234 -1.58 -5.03 19.46
N GLY A 235 -2.15 -4.49 20.54
CA GLY A 235 -2.07 -3.06 20.89
C GLY A 235 -0.64 -2.56 20.99
N GLU A 236 0.20 -3.20 21.80
CA GLU A 236 1.63 -2.88 21.94
C GLU A 236 2.37 -2.87 20.60
N ARG A 237 2.12 -3.88 19.75
CA ARG A 237 2.75 -4.02 18.43
C ARG A 237 2.24 -2.98 17.44
N LEU A 238 0.97 -2.59 17.49
CA LEU A 238 0.41 -1.52 16.67
C LEU A 238 0.96 -0.15 17.07
N GLU A 239 1.10 0.12 18.37
CA GLU A 239 1.73 1.36 18.87
C GLU A 239 3.21 1.43 18.47
N LEU A 240 3.96 0.34 18.63
CA LEU A 240 5.34 0.24 18.16
C LEU A 240 5.45 0.44 16.64
N ALA A 241 4.60 -0.20 15.84
CA ALA A 241 4.58 -0.04 14.38
C ALA A 241 4.24 1.39 13.95
N ALA A 242 3.33 2.08 14.65
CA ALA A 242 3.03 3.49 14.42
C ALA A 242 4.23 4.39 14.78
N ARG A 243 4.84 4.19 15.96
CA ARG A 243 6.06 4.92 16.39
C ARG A 243 7.22 4.74 15.41
N ILE A 244 7.40 3.55 14.86
CA ILE A 244 8.42 3.26 13.83
C ILE A 244 8.12 4.03 12.54
N ALA A 245 6.89 3.95 12.03
CA ALA A 245 6.48 4.64 10.80
C ALA A 245 6.74 6.16 10.87
N GLU A 246 6.49 6.79 12.03
CA GLU A 246 6.68 8.23 12.22
C GLU A 246 8.13 8.65 12.56
N ALA A 247 8.85 7.90 13.40
CA ALA A 247 9.94 8.47 14.21
C ALA A 247 11.30 7.73 14.20
N ALA A 248 11.65 7.03 13.11
CA ALA A 248 12.89 6.23 12.96
C ALA A 248 14.14 6.62 13.77
N PRO A 249 14.66 7.87 13.74
CA PRO A 249 15.93 8.22 14.41
C PRO A 249 15.92 8.16 15.94
N ARG A 250 14.83 7.74 16.60
CA ARG A 250 14.75 7.58 18.07
C ARG A 250 14.48 6.16 18.58
N THR A 251 14.04 5.23 17.74
CA THR A 251 13.72 3.86 18.16
C THR A 251 14.99 3.02 18.28
N ARG A 252 15.14 2.22 19.35
CA ARG A 252 16.35 1.42 19.57
C ARG A 252 16.40 0.23 18.60
N PRO A 253 17.59 -0.23 18.14
CA PRO A 253 17.70 -1.42 17.29
C PRO A 253 17.06 -2.68 17.89
N SER A 254 17.08 -2.83 19.21
CA SER A 254 16.39 -3.91 19.93
C SER A 254 14.86 -3.82 19.82
N GLU A 255 14.30 -2.61 19.87
CA GLU A 255 12.85 -2.36 19.74
C GLU A 255 12.41 -2.57 18.27
N LEU A 256 13.23 -2.13 17.31
CA LEU A 256 13.01 -2.36 15.88
C LEU A 256 12.99 -3.86 15.51
N LEU A 257 13.75 -4.68 16.25
CA LEU A 257 13.76 -6.14 16.14
C LEU A 257 12.71 -6.85 17.04
N ALA A 258 12.11 -6.13 17.99
CA ALA A 258 11.07 -6.63 18.90
C ALA A 258 9.65 -6.61 18.29
N LEU A 259 9.51 -6.28 17.01
CA LEU A 259 8.40 -6.77 16.17
C LEU A 259 8.60 -8.27 15.91
N SER A 260 8.54 -9.07 16.98
CA SER A 260 8.79 -10.51 16.98
C SER A 260 7.57 -11.29 16.47
N GLY A 261 7.84 -12.24 15.57
CA GLY A 261 6.84 -12.97 14.80
C GLY A 261 7.21 -13.00 13.31
N ARG A 262 6.34 -13.61 12.49
CA ARG A 262 6.51 -13.60 11.04
C ARG A 262 6.34 -12.18 10.51
N ARG A 263 7.42 -11.54 10.06
CA ARG A 263 7.37 -10.18 9.50
C ARG A 263 6.55 -10.16 8.21
N SER A 264 5.77 -9.11 7.99
CA SER A 264 4.96 -8.94 6.78
C SER A 264 5.48 -7.76 5.95
N SER A 265 5.99 -8.03 4.75
CA SER A 265 6.35 -7.03 3.75
C SER A 265 5.08 -6.57 3.06
N LEU A 266 4.41 -5.64 3.72
CA LEU A 266 3.20 -5.00 3.24
C LEU A 266 3.53 -3.53 2.99
N SER A 267 3.22 -3.05 1.78
CA SER A 267 3.45 -1.67 1.37
C SER A 267 2.55 -0.68 2.12
N GLY A 268 2.65 0.61 1.80
CA GLY A 268 1.89 1.67 2.46
C GLY A 268 2.64 2.28 3.65
N MET A 269 2.19 3.48 4.04
CA MET A 269 2.88 4.34 5.01
C MET A 269 2.44 4.14 6.46
N ARG A 270 1.41 3.32 6.71
CA ARG A 270 0.84 3.08 8.05
C ARG A 270 1.55 1.93 8.75
N GLY A 271 1.73 2.03 10.08
CA GLY A 271 2.08 0.88 10.91
C GLY A 271 1.02 -0.21 10.79
N LYS A 272 1.45 -1.44 10.42
CA LYS A 272 0.56 -2.56 10.13
C LYS A 272 1.18 -3.90 10.51
N LEU A 273 0.33 -4.88 10.83
CA LEU A 273 0.67 -6.25 11.20
C LEU A 273 -0.07 -7.21 10.26
N GLY A 274 0.59 -8.28 9.82
CA GLY A 274 -0.10 -9.46 9.28
C GLY A 274 -0.48 -10.38 10.43
N LEU A 275 -1.73 -10.85 10.47
CA LEU A 275 -2.25 -11.82 11.44
C LEU A 275 -3.10 -12.88 10.74
N SER A 276 -3.34 -14.00 11.40
CA SER A 276 -4.38 -14.96 11.05
C SER A 276 -5.38 -15.11 12.21
N ARG A 277 -6.41 -15.93 12.01
CA ARG A 277 -7.29 -16.39 13.09
C ARG A 277 -7.17 -17.90 13.26
N ASP A 278 -7.26 -18.38 14.49
CA ASP A 278 -7.35 -19.81 14.81
C ASP A 278 -8.77 -20.36 14.54
N PRO A 279 -9.00 -21.69 14.62
CA PRO A 279 -10.32 -22.28 14.44
C PRO A 279 -11.39 -21.86 15.48
N GLY A 280 -10.98 -21.22 16.58
CA GLY A 280 -11.88 -20.59 17.56
C GLY A 280 -12.18 -19.11 17.26
N GLY A 281 -11.57 -18.53 16.23
CA GLY A 281 -11.70 -17.12 15.83
C GLY A 281 -10.73 -16.16 16.55
N ASN A 282 -9.85 -16.68 17.41
CA ASN A 282 -8.86 -15.88 18.15
C ASN A 282 -7.72 -15.42 17.23
N TRP A 283 -7.08 -14.32 17.57
CA TRP A 283 -5.94 -13.81 16.80
C TRP A 283 -4.69 -14.66 16.98
N ALA A 284 -3.94 -14.84 15.89
CA ALA A 284 -2.67 -15.55 15.88
C ALA A 284 -1.71 -14.99 14.82
N ILE A 285 -0.43 -15.37 14.89
CA ILE A 285 0.55 -15.17 13.81
C ILE A 285 0.72 -16.48 13.04
N ALA A 286 0.65 -16.43 11.72
CA ALA A 286 0.96 -17.58 10.88
C ALA A 286 2.48 -17.77 10.69
N HIS A 287 2.96 -18.98 10.91
CA HIS A 287 4.37 -19.38 10.80
C HIS A 287 4.56 -20.63 9.94
N GLY A 288 5.78 -20.84 9.46
CA GLY A 288 6.15 -22.02 8.67
C GLY A 288 5.46 -22.05 7.30
N ASP A 289 4.65 -23.08 7.07
CA ASP A 289 3.95 -23.37 5.82
C ASP A 289 2.49 -22.87 5.77
N THR A 290 2.11 -21.95 6.66
CA THR A 290 0.84 -21.20 6.59
C THR A 290 1.09 -19.68 6.57
N LEU A 291 0.08 -18.94 6.12
CA LEU A 291 0.15 -17.51 5.79
C LEU A 291 -0.88 -16.71 6.58
N ASN A 292 -0.57 -15.43 6.82
CA ASN A 292 -1.49 -14.52 7.51
C ASN A 292 -2.65 -14.17 6.56
N THR A 293 -3.87 -14.17 7.08
CA THR A 293 -5.11 -13.96 6.31
C THR A 293 -5.68 -12.54 6.48
N TRP A 294 -5.17 -11.78 7.45
CA TRP A 294 -5.60 -10.43 7.81
C TRP A 294 -4.42 -9.46 7.88
N ILE A 295 -4.70 -8.19 7.61
CA ILE A 295 -3.83 -7.04 7.82
C ILE A 295 -4.51 -6.12 8.83
N VAL A 296 -3.87 -5.88 9.98
CA VAL A 296 -4.33 -4.92 10.98
C VAL A 296 -3.51 -3.64 10.86
N LYS A 297 -4.15 -2.52 10.55
CA LYS A 297 -3.56 -1.21 10.26
C LYS A 297 -3.90 -0.22 11.37
N HIS A 298 -2.92 0.36 12.05
CA HIS A 298 -3.16 1.41 13.07
C HIS A 298 -3.76 2.68 12.44
N GLU A 299 -4.63 3.40 13.17
CA GLU A 299 -5.18 4.71 12.75
C GLU A 299 -4.06 5.77 12.66
N HIS A 300 -3.54 5.95 11.45
CA HIS A 300 -2.32 6.69 11.14
C HIS A 300 -2.37 8.20 11.42
N ARG A 301 -3.56 8.79 11.58
CA ARG A 301 -3.73 10.24 11.72
C ARG A 301 -4.49 10.58 13.00
N PRO A 302 -3.81 10.70 14.17
CA PRO A 302 -4.42 11.09 15.45
C PRO A 302 -5.20 12.43 15.41
N HIS A 303 -4.93 13.25 14.40
CA HIS A 303 -5.56 14.53 14.12
C HIS A 303 -6.71 14.47 13.08
N LEU A 304 -7.14 13.27 12.68
CA LEU A 304 -8.21 13.01 11.71
C LEU A 304 -9.10 11.83 12.18
N PRO A 305 -9.70 11.92 13.39
CA PRO A 305 -10.31 10.78 14.08
C PRO A 305 -11.41 10.07 13.28
N GLY A 306 -11.53 8.77 13.52
CA GLY A 306 -12.45 7.87 12.81
C GLY A 306 -11.98 7.58 11.38
N GLU A 307 -10.68 7.65 11.09
CA GLU A 307 -10.12 7.23 9.80
C GLU A 307 -10.37 5.74 9.56
N ALA A 308 -10.31 4.90 10.61
CA ALA A 308 -10.57 3.48 10.53
C ALA A 308 -12.01 3.15 10.15
N GLY A 309 -13.00 3.72 10.86
CA GLY A 309 -14.42 3.51 10.55
C GLY A 309 -14.81 4.06 9.18
N VAL A 310 -14.23 5.18 8.75
CA VAL A 310 -14.47 5.73 7.39
C VAL A 310 -13.89 4.84 6.30
N GLU A 311 -12.73 4.22 6.53
CA GLU A 311 -12.14 3.24 5.61
C GLU A 311 -12.98 1.95 5.53
N SER A 312 -13.41 1.41 6.68
CA SER A 312 -14.33 0.27 6.77
C SER A 312 -15.62 0.51 5.97
N ILE A 313 -16.24 1.68 6.16
CA ILE A 313 -17.47 2.08 5.45
C ILE A 313 -17.22 2.33 3.97
N CYS A 314 -16.08 2.91 3.56
CA CYS A 314 -15.76 3.11 2.15
C CYS A 314 -15.52 1.78 1.41
N GLN A 315 -14.77 0.85 1.99
CA GLN A 315 -14.58 -0.50 1.45
C GLN A 315 -15.92 -1.25 1.31
N ARG A 316 -16.75 -1.22 2.35
CA ARG A 316 -18.09 -1.83 2.36
C ARG A 316 -19.03 -1.18 1.33
N THR A 317 -18.93 0.13 1.14
CA THR A 317 -19.66 0.89 0.10
C THR A 317 -19.29 0.41 -1.31
N LEU A 318 -18.00 0.17 -1.59
CA LEU A 318 -17.54 -0.33 -2.89
C LEU A 318 -18.19 -1.67 -3.24
N GLY A 319 -18.22 -2.61 -2.29
CA GLY A 319 -18.91 -3.90 -2.46
C GLY A 319 -20.40 -3.73 -2.75
N LEU A 320 -21.10 -2.84 -2.03
CA LEU A 320 -22.52 -2.53 -2.26
C LEU A 320 -22.81 -1.91 -3.63
N VAL A 321 -21.86 -1.22 -4.26
CA VAL A 321 -21.98 -0.74 -5.65
C VAL A 321 -21.33 -1.66 -6.69
N GLY A 322 -21.08 -2.93 -6.33
CA GLY A 322 -20.57 -3.95 -7.24
C GLY A 322 -19.13 -3.72 -7.70
N ILE A 323 -18.30 -3.06 -6.89
CA ILE A 323 -16.84 -2.98 -7.04
C ILE A 323 -16.22 -3.92 -6.00
N PRO A 324 -15.55 -5.01 -6.40
CA PRO A 324 -14.90 -5.91 -5.46
C PRO A 324 -13.91 -5.15 -4.56
N ALA A 325 -13.99 -5.40 -3.25
CA ALA A 325 -13.16 -4.77 -2.23
C ALA A 325 -12.88 -5.76 -1.09
N ALA A 326 -11.72 -5.62 -0.44
CA ALA A 326 -11.35 -6.39 0.75
C ALA A 326 -12.36 -6.17 1.89
N SER A 327 -12.72 -7.26 2.59
CA SER A 327 -13.58 -7.21 3.78
C SER A 327 -12.86 -6.47 4.91
N THR A 328 -13.57 -5.59 5.61
CA THR A 328 -12.98 -4.72 6.66
C THR A 328 -13.92 -4.48 7.83
N GLU A 329 -13.35 -4.44 9.04
CA GLU A 329 -13.96 -3.95 10.29
C GLU A 329 -13.03 -2.89 10.93
N ALA A 330 -13.58 -1.92 11.65
CA ALA A 330 -12.80 -1.00 12.48
C ALA A 330 -12.88 -1.43 13.94
N ARG A 331 -11.73 -1.71 14.55
CA ARG A 331 -11.63 -2.37 15.87
C ARG A 331 -10.70 -1.59 16.78
N ILE A 332 -10.84 -1.80 18.09
CA ILE A 332 -9.90 -1.30 19.10
C ILE A 332 -9.12 -2.48 19.68
N PHE A 333 -7.79 -2.36 19.71
CA PHE A 333 -6.88 -3.30 20.38
C PHE A 333 -6.18 -2.53 21.50
N ASP A 334 -6.52 -2.83 22.75
CA ASP A 334 -5.93 -2.21 23.94
C ASP A 334 -5.91 -0.66 23.90
N GLY A 335 -7.03 -0.07 23.48
CA GLY A 335 -7.17 1.39 23.29
C GLY A 335 -6.68 1.93 21.94
N HIS A 336 -5.93 1.16 21.15
CA HIS A 336 -5.48 1.56 19.82
C HIS A 336 -6.53 1.26 18.73
N GLN A 337 -7.02 2.30 18.05
CA GLN A 337 -7.92 2.16 16.89
C GLN A 337 -7.17 1.62 15.67
N ALA A 338 -7.78 0.66 14.97
CA ALA A 338 -7.23 0.01 13.80
C ALA A 338 -8.30 -0.36 12.76
N VAL A 339 -7.88 -0.46 11.50
CA VAL A 339 -8.62 -1.17 10.45
C VAL A 339 -8.10 -2.60 10.38
N VAL A 340 -8.97 -3.55 10.61
CA VAL A 340 -8.76 -4.96 10.27
C VAL A 340 -9.22 -5.15 8.83
N SER A 341 -8.37 -5.72 7.97
CA SER A 341 -8.65 -5.97 6.55
C SER A 341 -8.30 -7.41 6.20
N GLU A 342 -9.21 -8.10 5.52
CA GLU A 342 -8.92 -9.40 4.92
C GLU A 342 -7.92 -9.26 3.77
N ARG A 343 -7.09 -10.28 3.52
CA ARG A 343 -6.12 -10.29 2.42
C ARG A 343 -6.73 -10.79 1.11
N THR A 344 -6.68 -9.95 0.08
CA THR A 344 -7.22 -10.22 -1.27
C THR A 344 -6.42 -11.24 -2.07
N ASP A 345 -5.19 -11.50 -1.65
CA ASP A 345 -4.21 -12.40 -2.25
C ASP A 345 -4.06 -13.72 -1.45
N ARG A 346 -5.02 -14.03 -0.58
CA ARG A 346 -5.08 -15.26 0.22
C ARG A 346 -6.41 -15.98 0.00
N GLN A 347 -6.38 -17.30 0.13
CA GLN A 347 -7.54 -18.17 0.01
C GLN A 347 -7.44 -19.25 1.10
N PRO A 348 -8.18 -19.13 2.22
CA PRO A 348 -8.23 -20.17 3.24
C PRO A 348 -8.90 -21.43 2.70
N GLU A 349 -8.25 -22.58 2.85
CA GLU A 349 -8.70 -23.87 2.33
C GLU A 349 -9.08 -24.86 3.45
N PRO A 350 -9.92 -25.87 3.17
CA PRO A 350 -10.29 -26.89 4.15
C PRO A 350 -9.08 -27.58 4.78
N GLY A 351 -9.12 -27.77 6.10
CA GLY A 351 -8.00 -28.31 6.86
C GLY A 351 -6.99 -27.26 7.37
N GLY A 352 -7.21 -25.97 7.09
CA GLY A 352 -6.40 -24.88 7.64
C GLY A 352 -5.15 -24.53 6.82
N HIS A 353 -5.07 -25.01 5.58
CA HIS A 353 -4.13 -24.46 4.60
C HIS A 353 -4.58 -23.07 4.14
N VAL A 354 -3.65 -22.28 3.63
CA VAL A 354 -3.94 -20.94 3.08
C VAL A 354 -3.19 -20.82 1.77
N ASP A 355 -3.90 -21.04 0.67
CA ASP A 355 -3.39 -20.79 -0.68
C ASP A 355 -3.11 -19.30 -0.85
N ALA A 356 -2.12 -18.98 -1.68
CA ALA A 356 -1.83 -17.61 -2.08
C ALA A 356 -2.05 -17.41 -3.57
N ARG A 357 -2.77 -16.35 -3.93
CA ARG A 357 -2.93 -15.92 -5.33
C ARG A 357 -1.84 -14.89 -5.64
N HIS A 358 -1.23 -14.98 -6.82
CA HIS A 358 -0.22 -13.99 -7.17
C HIS A 358 -0.88 -12.64 -7.46
N GLN A 359 -0.36 -11.60 -6.81
CA GLN A 359 -0.89 -10.25 -6.85
C GLN A 359 0.29 -9.27 -6.90
N GLU A 360 0.25 -8.34 -7.85
CA GLU A 360 1.20 -7.23 -7.93
C GLU A 360 0.49 -5.89 -7.79
N GLU A 361 1.17 -4.91 -7.22
CA GLU A 361 0.70 -3.52 -7.24
C GLU A 361 0.95 -2.90 -8.63
N TRP A 362 0.12 -1.95 -9.07
CA TRP A 362 0.28 -1.33 -10.39
C TRP A 362 1.67 -0.67 -10.59
N ILE A 363 2.27 -0.10 -9.53
CA ILE A 363 3.65 0.42 -9.63
C ILE A 363 4.68 -0.69 -9.91
N GLN A 364 4.46 -1.88 -9.36
CA GLN A 364 5.29 -3.07 -9.49
C GLN A 364 5.10 -3.72 -10.86
N ALA A 365 3.85 -3.91 -11.28
CA ALA A 365 3.50 -4.44 -12.60
C ALA A 365 4.03 -3.57 -13.76
N ALA A 366 4.25 -2.27 -13.51
CA ALA A 366 4.89 -1.36 -14.45
C ALA A 366 6.44 -1.33 -14.36
N CYS A 367 7.05 -1.98 -13.38
CA CYS A 367 8.49 -1.91 -13.06
C CYS A 367 9.02 -0.47 -12.79
N HIS A 368 8.18 0.40 -12.21
CA HIS A 368 8.57 1.75 -11.80
C HIS A 368 8.97 1.78 -10.31
N THR A 369 9.90 2.67 -9.95
CA THR A 369 10.29 2.86 -8.54
C THR A 369 9.07 3.30 -7.68
N PRO A 370 8.96 2.81 -6.42
CA PRO A 370 7.91 3.19 -5.47
C PRO A 370 7.64 4.69 -5.33
N ASP A 371 8.66 5.53 -5.47
CA ASP A 371 8.56 6.99 -5.31
C ASP A 371 7.61 7.66 -6.33
N HIS A 372 7.28 6.98 -7.43
CA HIS A 372 6.33 7.45 -8.43
C HIS A 372 4.86 7.12 -8.12
N LYS A 373 4.51 6.63 -6.92
CA LYS A 373 3.14 6.21 -6.60
C LYS A 373 2.07 7.30 -6.76
N TYR A 374 2.42 8.56 -6.51
CA TYR A 374 1.60 9.75 -6.79
C TYR A 374 2.06 10.48 -8.06
N ASP A 375 1.17 11.22 -8.70
CA ASP A 375 1.57 12.23 -9.70
C ASP A 375 2.20 13.47 -9.06
N GLY A 376 3.18 14.07 -9.75
CA GLY A 376 3.94 15.21 -9.24
C GLY A 376 5.12 14.85 -8.32
N GLY A 377 5.50 13.57 -8.28
CA GLY A 377 6.73 13.09 -7.63
C GLY A 377 8.01 13.37 -8.46
N LEU A 378 8.99 12.47 -8.36
CA LEU A 378 10.33 12.62 -8.97
C LEU A 378 10.36 12.51 -10.51
N GLY A 379 9.22 12.22 -11.14
CA GLY A 379 9.07 11.98 -12.58
C GLY A 379 7.68 11.44 -12.93
N PRO A 380 7.43 11.11 -14.20
CA PRO A 380 6.20 10.45 -14.62
C PRO A 380 6.19 8.97 -14.20
N GLY A 381 5.26 8.60 -13.31
CA GLY A 381 4.86 7.21 -13.12
C GLY A 381 3.95 6.71 -14.26
N PRO A 382 3.63 5.40 -14.31
CA PRO A 382 2.73 4.83 -15.32
C PRO A 382 1.37 5.53 -15.28
N GLN A 383 0.79 5.84 -16.44
CA GLN A 383 -0.45 6.63 -16.52
C GLN A 383 -1.65 5.71 -16.67
N TRP A 384 -2.86 6.17 -16.32
CA TRP A 384 -4.07 5.33 -16.40
C TRP A 384 -4.21 4.53 -17.72
N PRO A 385 -3.91 5.08 -18.92
CA PRO A 385 -3.89 4.30 -20.16
C PRO A 385 -3.01 3.04 -20.13
N ASP A 386 -1.91 3.00 -19.37
CA ASP A 386 -1.09 1.79 -19.21
C ASP A 386 -1.81 0.68 -18.45
N ALA A 387 -2.60 1.03 -17.43
CA ALA A 387 -3.42 0.08 -16.69
C ALA A 387 -4.59 -0.44 -17.54
N TYR A 388 -5.25 0.44 -18.32
CA TYR A 388 -6.28 0.00 -19.28
C TYR A 388 -5.69 -0.89 -20.36
N ARG A 389 -4.52 -0.54 -20.91
CA ARG A 389 -3.82 -1.31 -21.92
C ARG A 389 -3.37 -2.68 -21.40
N LEU A 390 -2.86 -2.77 -20.17
CA LEU A 390 -2.53 -4.06 -19.54
C LEU A 390 -3.75 -4.99 -19.49
N LEU A 391 -4.91 -4.47 -19.07
CA LEU A 391 -6.16 -5.24 -19.04
C LEU A 391 -6.72 -5.53 -20.45
N GLN A 392 -6.43 -4.68 -21.45
CA GLN A 392 -6.79 -4.93 -22.85
C GLN A 392 -5.95 -6.03 -23.49
N GLU A 393 -4.66 -6.10 -23.15
CA GLU A 393 -3.72 -7.08 -23.67
C GLU A 393 -3.80 -8.43 -22.93
N ARG A 394 -4.05 -8.43 -21.61
CA ARG A 394 -3.77 -9.58 -20.71
C ARG A 394 -4.94 -10.10 -19.88
N ALA A 395 -6.14 -9.52 -20.00
CA ALA A 395 -7.30 -10.05 -19.29
C ALA A 395 -8.04 -11.10 -20.13
N ALA A 396 -8.54 -12.15 -19.47
CA ALA A 396 -9.47 -13.11 -20.08
C ALA A 396 -10.83 -12.49 -20.44
N LYS A 397 -11.18 -11.31 -19.88
CA LYS A 397 -12.39 -10.54 -20.18
C LYS A 397 -12.09 -9.03 -20.25
N PRO A 398 -11.39 -8.53 -21.29
CA PRO A 398 -10.91 -7.15 -21.37
C PRO A 398 -11.98 -6.07 -21.15
N GLU A 399 -13.18 -6.26 -21.70
CA GLU A 399 -14.30 -5.33 -21.51
C GLU A 399 -14.78 -5.26 -20.06
N ALA A 400 -14.83 -6.40 -19.35
CA ALA A 400 -15.26 -6.43 -17.96
C ALA A 400 -14.24 -5.75 -17.04
N GLU A 401 -12.96 -6.09 -17.19
CA GLU A 401 -11.87 -5.52 -16.37
C GLU A 401 -11.68 -4.03 -16.63
N THR A 402 -11.72 -3.57 -17.89
CA THR A 402 -11.64 -2.12 -18.18
C THR A 402 -12.88 -1.35 -17.72
N THR A 403 -14.08 -1.97 -17.77
CA THR A 403 -15.28 -1.38 -17.14
C THR A 403 -15.11 -1.28 -15.63
N MET A 404 -14.55 -2.31 -14.99
CA MET A 404 -14.27 -2.31 -13.55
C MET A 404 -13.23 -1.25 -13.18
N LEU A 405 -12.15 -1.08 -13.95
CA LEU A 405 -11.18 -0.01 -13.76
C LEU A 405 -11.83 1.39 -13.86
N THR A 406 -12.80 1.53 -14.77
CA THR A 406 -13.62 2.75 -14.89
C THR A 406 -14.46 2.97 -13.63
N ARG A 407 -15.10 1.91 -13.08
CA ARG A 407 -15.85 2.00 -11.81
C ARG A 407 -14.96 2.37 -10.64
N VAL A 408 -13.78 1.75 -10.52
CA VAL A 408 -12.74 2.03 -9.51
C VAL A 408 -12.35 3.51 -9.52
N LEU A 409 -11.96 4.04 -10.68
CA LEU A 409 -11.53 5.44 -10.81
C LEU A 409 -12.69 6.42 -10.59
N ALA A 410 -13.90 6.09 -11.05
CA ALA A 410 -15.09 6.91 -10.85
C ALA A 410 -15.50 6.94 -9.37
N ALA A 411 -15.47 5.81 -8.66
CA ALA A 411 -15.76 5.75 -7.24
C ALA A 411 -14.70 6.49 -6.40
N ALA A 412 -13.41 6.31 -6.70
CA ALA A 412 -12.33 7.07 -6.04
C ALA A 412 -12.49 8.58 -6.23
N TRP A 413 -12.83 9.03 -7.46
CA TRP A 413 -13.17 10.42 -7.72
C TRP A 413 -14.40 10.87 -6.94
N MET A 414 -15.51 10.12 -6.94
CA MET A 414 -16.77 10.51 -6.31
C MET A 414 -16.71 10.54 -4.79
N LEU A 415 -16.03 9.57 -4.16
CA LEU A 415 -15.82 9.49 -2.71
C LEU A 415 -14.79 10.50 -2.20
N GLY A 416 -13.94 11.05 -3.08
CA GLY A 416 -12.81 11.88 -2.66
C GLY A 416 -11.71 11.05 -2.00
N ASN A 417 -11.43 9.87 -2.55
CA ASN A 417 -10.25 9.10 -2.17
C ASN A 417 -9.00 9.70 -2.84
N GLY A 418 -8.38 10.65 -2.13
CA GLY A 418 -7.13 11.28 -2.56
C GLY A 418 -5.88 10.41 -2.37
N ASP A 419 -6.02 9.19 -1.85
CA ASP A 419 -4.94 8.20 -1.66
C ASP A 419 -5.11 6.97 -2.59
N GLN A 420 -5.96 7.04 -3.64
CA GLN A 420 -6.06 6.00 -4.68
C GLN A 420 -4.84 6.01 -5.63
N HIS A 421 -3.66 5.75 -5.06
CA HIS A 421 -2.36 5.81 -5.73
C HIS A 421 -1.93 4.47 -6.34
N ARG A 422 -0.82 4.43 -7.09
CA ARG A 422 -0.37 3.24 -7.85
C ARG A 422 0.00 2.01 -7.00
N ARG A 423 0.10 2.15 -5.67
CA ARG A 423 0.23 1.03 -4.72
C ARG A 423 -1.12 0.49 -4.19
N ASN A 424 -2.23 1.22 -4.41
CA ASN A 424 -3.59 0.87 -3.98
C ASN A 424 -4.48 0.33 -5.13
N LEU A 425 -3.84 -0.06 -6.23
CA LEU A 425 -4.45 -0.79 -7.34
C LEU A 425 -3.62 -2.06 -7.53
N GLY A 426 -4.24 -3.23 -7.36
CA GLY A 426 -3.59 -4.52 -7.56
C GLY A 426 -4.07 -5.22 -8.83
N PHE A 427 -3.20 -6.04 -9.40
CA PHE A 427 -3.52 -7.00 -10.46
C PHE A 427 -3.30 -8.42 -9.94
N LEU A 428 -4.26 -9.31 -10.16
CA LEU A 428 -4.14 -10.74 -9.90
C LEU A 428 -3.66 -11.46 -11.16
N HIS A 429 -2.81 -12.46 -11.00
CA HIS A 429 -2.26 -13.27 -12.09
C HIS A 429 -2.82 -14.70 -12.05
N GLY A 430 -3.22 -15.21 -13.21
CA GLY A 430 -3.80 -16.56 -13.37
C GLY A 430 -2.79 -17.72 -13.35
N PRO A 431 -3.26 -18.97 -13.32
CA PRO A 431 -2.43 -20.18 -13.30
C PRO A 431 -1.57 -20.38 -14.57
N ALA A 432 -0.47 -21.14 -14.41
CA ALA A 432 0.62 -21.27 -15.39
C ALA A 432 0.27 -21.97 -16.71
N ASP A 433 -0.84 -22.68 -16.75
CA ASP A 433 -1.36 -23.47 -17.87
C ASP A 433 -2.48 -22.75 -18.65
N THR A 434 -2.90 -21.57 -18.19
CA THR A 434 -3.97 -20.77 -18.83
C THR A 434 -3.41 -19.65 -19.72
N VAL A 435 -4.12 -19.36 -20.81
CA VAL A 435 -3.96 -18.08 -21.55
C VAL A 435 -4.13 -16.94 -20.54
N PRO A 436 -3.25 -15.93 -20.50
CA PRO A 436 -3.12 -15.04 -19.36
C PRO A 436 -4.47 -14.41 -18.96
N ALA A 437 -4.75 -14.55 -17.67
CA ALA A 437 -5.98 -14.11 -17.04
C ALA A 437 -5.65 -13.06 -15.96
N VAL A 438 -5.01 -11.97 -16.37
CA VAL A 438 -4.80 -10.81 -15.50
C VAL A 438 -6.17 -10.18 -15.22
N SER A 439 -6.47 -9.95 -13.94
CA SER A 439 -7.68 -9.24 -13.51
C SER A 439 -7.35 -8.21 -12.44
N LEU A 440 -8.27 -7.30 -12.17
CA LEU A 440 -8.14 -6.41 -11.02
C LEU A 440 -8.28 -7.20 -9.71
N ALA A 441 -7.33 -6.97 -8.80
CA ALA A 441 -7.52 -7.36 -7.41
C ALA A 441 -8.71 -6.58 -6.81
N PRO A 442 -9.47 -7.17 -5.88
CA PRO A 442 -10.41 -6.41 -5.06
C PRO A 442 -9.70 -5.22 -4.40
N LEU A 443 -10.36 -4.04 -4.38
CA LEU A 443 -9.77 -2.82 -3.83
C LEU A 443 -9.44 -2.95 -2.34
N TYR A 444 -8.37 -2.27 -1.94
CA TYR A 444 -7.89 -2.15 -0.57
C TYR A 444 -7.45 -0.70 -0.28
N ASP A 445 -7.35 -0.36 1.01
CA ASP A 445 -7.00 0.97 1.53
C ASP A 445 -7.85 2.14 0.95
N ALA A 446 -9.09 1.87 0.50
CA ALA A 446 -10.01 2.90 0.03
C ALA A 446 -10.70 3.65 1.18
N SER A 447 -10.46 4.96 1.26
CA SER A 447 -11.01 5.83 2.30
C SER A 447 -11.46 7.19 1.74
N SER A 448 -12.08 8.04 2.57
CA SER A 448 -12.56 9.36 2.16
C SER A 448 -11.93 10.50 2.97
N ALA A 449 -11.36 11.46 2.23
CA ALA A 449 -10.92 12.76 2.73
C ALA A 449 -11.99 13.87 2.54
N ALA A 450 -13.21 13.50 2.11
CA ALA A 450 -14.29 14.43 1.78
C ALA A 450 -14.62 15.41 2.91
N GLY A 451 -14.66 16.71 2.59
CA GLY A 451 -14.98 17.76 3.56
C GLY A 451 -13.88 18.05 4.60
N THR A 452 -12.70 17.44 4.47
CA THR A 452 -11.55 17.65 5.34
C THR A 452 -10.49 18.53 4.67
N ARG A 453 -9.53 19.04 5.45
CA ARG A 453 -8.33 19.73 4.91
C ARG A 453 -7.36 18.81 4.13
N TYR A 454 -7.68 17.52 3.98
CA TYR A 454 -6.85 16.51 3.34
C TYR A 454 -7.34 16.09 1.95
N ASP A 455 -8.47 16.63 1.46
CA ASP A 455 -8.84 16.50 0.05
C ASP A 455 -7.87 17.29 -0.83
N LYS A 456 -6.91 16.58 -1.43
CA LYS A 456 -5.87 17.13 -2.32
C LYS A 456 -6.19 16.95 -3.81
N GLY A 457 -7.34 16.36 -4.16
CA GLY A 457 -7.61 15.83 -5.49
C GLY A 457 -7.24 14.36 -5.65
N LEU A 458 -7.21 13.86 -6.89
CA LEU A 458 -6.81 12.49 -7.23
C LEU A 458 -5.30 12.28 -7.03
N ALA A 459 -4.91 11.10 -6.54
CA ALA A 459 -3.51 10.68 -6.42
C ALA A 459 -2.81 10.48 -7.78
N VAL A 460 -3.55 10.00 -8.78
CA VAL A 460 -3.13 9.89 -10.19
C VAL A 460 -4.17 10.59 -11.05
N GLY A 461 -3.76 11.61 -11.80
CA GLY A 461 -4.63 12.50 -12.54
C GLY A 461 -5.11 11.91 -13.88
N MET A 462 -6.26 12.39 -14.35
CA MET A 462 -6.69 12.14 -15.73
C MET A 462 -5.92 13.09 -16.64
N GLU A 463 -4.94 12.56 -17.37
CA GLU A 463 -4.02 13.29 -18.24
C GLU A 463 -3.35 14.47 -17.49
N GLY A 464 -2.80 14.17 -16.30
CA GLY A 464 -2.18 15.15 -15.41
C GLY A 464 -3.15 16.07 -14.64
N VAL A 465 -4.48 15.89 -14.80
CA VAL A 465 -5.49 16.65 -14.03
C VAL A 465 -5.84 15.89 -12.76
N THR A 466 -5.22 16.28 -11.64
CA THR A 466 -5.51 15.73 -10.30
C THR A 466 -6.67 16.45 -9.60
N GLY A 467 -6.83 17.76 -9.80
CA GLY A 467 -7.85 18.56 -9.10
C GLY A 467 -9.27 18.09 -9.39
N THR A 468 -9.95 17.53 -8.38
CA THR A 468 -11.28 16.86 -8.49
C THR A 468 -12.38 17.72 -9.10
N HIS A 469 -12.33 19.04 -8.94
CA HIS A 469 -13.27 20.01 -9.53
C HIS A 469 -13.04 20.29 -11.03
N ARG A 470 -11.89 19.87 -11.58
CA ARG A 470 -11.51 19.95 -13.00
C ARG A 470 -11.82 18.66 -13.78
N ILE A 471 -12.31 17.63 -13.09
CA ILE A 471 -12.81 16.40 -13.69
C ILE A 471 -14.24 16.66 -14.18
N THR A 472 -14.35 16.92 -15.48
CA THR A 472 -15.59 17.28 -16.17
C THR A 472 -16.10 16.11 -17.02
N PRO A 473 -17.35 16.12 -17.53
CA PRO A 473 -17.79 15.12 -18.51
C PRO A 473 -16.89 15.08 -19.75
N VAL A 474 -16.38 16.24 -20.19
CA VAL A 474 -15.44 16.32 -21.32
C VAL A 474 -14.09 15.71 -20.95
N ARG A 475 -13.61 15.85 -19.71
CA ARG A 475 -12.40 15.16 -19.23
C ARG A 475 -12.61 13.64 -19.25
N TRP A 476 -13.75 13.14 -18.79
CA TRP A 476 -14.06 11.70 -18.85
C TRP A 476 -14.09 11.15 -20.28
N ILE A 477 -14.56 11.91 -21.26
CA ILE A 477 -14.53 11.49 -22.68
C ILE A 477 -13.12 11.57 -23.29
N LEU A 478 -12.31 12.56 -22.91
CA LEU A 478 -10.89 12.61 -23.31
C LEU A 478 -10.10 11.44 -22.70
N HIS A 479 -10.39 11.11 -21.44
CA HIS A 479 -9.84 9.97 -20.72
C HIS A 479 -10.26 8.64 -21.35
N SER A 480 -11.54 8.47 -21.68
CA SER A 480 -12.04 7.25 -22.33
C SER A 480 -11.32 6.98 -23.66
N ARG A 481 -11.17 8.03 -24.49
CA ARG A 481 -10.41 7.97 -25.75
C ARG A 481 -8.93 7.65 -25.52
N ALA A 482 -8.28 8.29 -24.54
CA ALA A 482 -6.88 8.03 -24.19
C ALA A 482 -6.65 6.59 -23.69
N CYS A 483 -7.67 5.97 -23.10
CA CYS A 483 -7.65 4.60 -22.59
C CYS A 483 -8.25 3.56 -23.57
N GLY A 484 -8.60 3.97 -24.80
CA GLY A 484 -9.16 3.07 -25.82
C GLY A 484 -10.56 2.51 -25.52
N ILE A 485 -11.32 3.11 -24.61
CA ILE A 485 -12.65 2.64 -24.19
C ILE A 485 -13.81 3.54 -24.69
N PRO A 486 -15.00 2.96 -24.96
CA PRO A 486 -16.16 3.73 -25.41
C PRO A 486 -16.60 4.82 -24.41
N ALA A 487 -16.93 5.99 -24.95
CA ALA A 487 -17.30 7.17 -24.17
C ALA A 487 -18.67 7.01 -23.49
N ASP A 488 -19.63 6.41 -24.18
CA ASP A 488 -20.96 6.04 -23.67
C ASP A 488 -20.87 5.05 -22.50
N ARG A 489 -20.06 3.98 -22.62
CA ARG A 489 -19.76 3.03 -21.52
C ARG A 489 -19.19 3.76 -20.29
N THR A 490 -18.28 4.70 -20.52
CA THR A 490 -17.68 5.53 -19.45
C THR A 490 -18.72 6.42 -18.76
N LEU A 491 -19.59 7.08 -19.54
CA LEU A 491 -20.66 7.94 -19.03
C LEU A 491 -21.74 7.13 -18.28
N ALA A 492 -22.06 5.92 -18.73
CA ALA A 492 -23.02 5.02 -18.08
C ALA A 492 -22.53 4.56 -16.69
N VAL A 493 -21.24 4.20 -16.56
CA VAL A 493 -20.61 3.92 -15.25
C VAL A 493 -20.73 5.10 -14.29
N ILE A 494 -20.56 6.32 -14.79
CA ILE A 494 -20.63 7.54 -13.97
C ILE A 494 -22.07 7.84 -13.50
N GLU A 495 -23.08 7.69 -14.36
CA GLU A 495 -24.48 7.87 -13.96
C GLU A 495 -24.92 6.80 -12.95
N ASP A 496 -24.53 5.54 -13.15
CA ASP A 496 -24.83 4.44 -12.23
C ASP A 496 -24.21 4.64 -10.84
N LEU A 497 -22.95 5.08 -10.76
CA LEU A 497 -22.29 5.35 -9.48
C LEU A 497 -22.85 6.60 -8.79
N PHE A 498 -23.23 7.65 -9.52
CA PHE A 498 -23.95 8.78 -8.91
C PHE A 498 -25.30 8.38 -8.32
N ARG A 499 -26.02 7.47 -8.99
CA ARG A 499 -27.30 6.92 -8.55
C ARG A 499 -27.19 6.02 -7.31
N THR A 500 -26.07 5.32 -7.12
CA THR A 500 -25.95 4.25 -6.11
C THR A 500 -25.07 4.59 -4.90
N LEU A 501 -23.99 5.37 -5.07
CA LEU A 501 -23.05 5.66 -3.98
C LEU A 501 -23.65 6.37 -2.74
N PRO A 502 -24.61 7.31 -2.84
CA PRO A 502 -25.18 7.97 -1.66
C PRO A 502 -25.89 7.00 -0.71
N ASP A 503 -26.69 6.09 -1.27
CA ASP A 503 -27.48 5.12 -0.51
C ASP A 503 -26.61 3.94 -0.04
N ALA A 504 -25.61 3.55 -0.85
CA ALA A 504 -24.60 2.59 -0.44
C ALA A 504 -23.76 3.08 0.75
N LEU A 505 -23.36 4.37 0.78
CA LEU A 505 -22.67 4.99 1.93
C LEU A 505 -23.54 4.97 3.20
N ALA A 506 -24.84 5.28 3.06
CA ALA A 506 -25.78 5.25 4.18
C ALA A 506 -25.98 3.82 4.72
N THR A 507 -26.06 2.84 3.82
CA THR A 507 -26.23 1.41 4.14
C THR A 507 -24.98 0.81 4.77
N ALA A 508 -23.80 1.06 4.20
CA ALA A 508 -22.52 0.61 4.72
C ALA A 508 -22.23 1.15 6.12
N ARG A 509 -22.64 2.39 6.42
CA ARG A 509 -22.57 2.97 7.77
C ARG A 509 -23.42 2.21 8.78
N GLU A 510 -24.67 1.87 8.42
CA GLU A 510 -25.55 1.16 9.36
C GLU A 510 -25.05 -0.27 9.62
N GLN A 511 -24.51 -0.93 8.59
CA GLN A 511 -23.81 -2.22 8.74
C GLN A 511 -22.53 -2.13 9.57
N ALA A 512 -21.77 -1.04 9.47
CA ALA A 512 -20.56 -0.83 10.27
C ALA A 512 -20.89 -0.59 11.75
N ARG A 513 -21.98 0.12 12.07
CA ARG A 513 -22.43 0.37 13.44
C ARG A 513 -22.77 -0.91 14.23
N THR A 514 -23.05 -2.02 13.55
CA THR A 514 -23.31 -3.33 14.19
C THR A 514 -22.06 -4.22 14.31
N ILE A 515 -20.87 -3.72 13.93
CA ILE A 515 -19.61 -4.49 13.86
C ILE A 515 -18.45 -3.73 14.54
N ASP A 516 -18.36 -2.41 14.30
CA ASP A 516 -17.24 -1.56 14.72
C ASP A 516 -17.37 -1.16 16.22
N GLU A 517 -17.09 -2.11 17.12
CA GLU A 517 -17.16 -1.92 18.58
C GLU A 517 -16.26 -0.79 19.09
N ASN A 518 -16.80 0.03 20.00
CA ASN A 518 -16.11 1.10 20.75
C ASN A 518 -15.44 2.23 19.90
N VAL A 519 -15.53 2.19 18.57
CA VAL A 519 -15.08 3.26 17.68
C VAL A 519 -15.93 4.53 17.90
N SER A 520 -15.33 5.72 17.71
CA SER A 520 -16.01 7.00 17.92
C SER A 520 -17.03 7.31 16.80
N GLN A 521 -18.20 6.66 16.86
CA GLN A 521 -19.24 6.71 15.83
C GLN A 521 -19.62 8.15 15.46
N ALA A 522 -19.68 9.08 16.41
CA ALA A 522 -19.98 10.49 16.14
C ALA A 522 -18.94 11.20 15.22
N HIS A 523 -17.68 10.74 15.17
CA HIS A 523 -16.68 11.24 14.20
C HIS A 523 -16.85 10.60 12.82
N VAL A 524 -17.07 9.27 12.81
CA VAL A 524 -17.30 8.48 11.59
C VAL A 524 -18.56 8.99 10.87
N ASP A 525 -19.69 9.09 11.57
CA ASP A 525 -20.97 9.60 11.07
C ASP A 525 -20.81 10.97 10.37
N ARG A 526 -20.14 11.92 11.03
CA ARG A 526 -19.90 13.27 10.48
C ARG A 526 -19.08 13.25 9.19
N ARG A 527 -18.13 12.32 9.07
CA ARG A 527 -17.29 12.15 7.86
C ARG A 527 -18.02 11.42 6.74
N VAL A 528 -18.81 10.40 7.04
CA VAL A 528 -19.68 9.72 6.05
C VAL A 528 -20.73 10.68 5.51
N ASP A 529 -21.37 11.47 6.38
CA ASP A 529 -22.28 12.56 6.00
C ASP A 529 -21.59 13.60 5.10
N ALA A 530 -20.31 13.91 5.36
CA ALA A 530 -19.52 14.81 4.51
C ALA A 530 -19.24 14.17 3.14
N ALA A 531 -18.93 12.87 3.08
CA ALA A 531 -18.77 12.12 1.83
C ALA A 531 -20.07 12.07 1.01
N ILE A 532 -21.22 11.76 1.62
CA ILE A 532 -22.54 11.76 0.97
C ILE A 532 -22.84 13.14 0.37
N ARG A 533 -22.68 14.21 1.16
CA ARG A 533 -22.86 15.60 0.66
C ARG A 533 -21.89 15.94 -0.47
N TYR A 534 -20.67 15.39 -0.45
CA TYR A 534 -19.67 15.59 -1.51
C TYR A 534 -20.11 14.87 -2.80
N VAL A 535 -20.48 13.58 -2.77
CA VAL A 535 -20.98 12.85 -3.94
C VAL A 535 -22.11 13.61 -4.62
N GLN A 536 -23.12 14.03 -3.85
CA GLN A 536 -24.25 14.83 -4.33
C GLN A 536 -23.83 16.22 -4.89
N ALA A 537 -22.79 16.85 -4.33
CA ALA A 537 -22.26 18.12 -4.83
C ALA A 537 -21.48 17.95 -6.15
N ARG A 538 -20.70 16.86 -6.28
CA ARG A 538 -20.05 16.45 -7.53
C ARG A 538 -21.10 16.19 -8.61
N GLU A 539 -22.15 15.43 -8.29
CA GLU A 539 -23.25 15.12 -9.21
C GLU A 539 -23.92 16.40 -9.76
N ARG A 540 -24.35 17.32 -8.88
CA ARG A 540 -25.01 18.58 -9.31
C ARG A 540 -24.11 19.41 -10.22
N ASN A 541 -22.80 19.46 -9.94
CA ASN A 541 -21.83 20.17 -10.77
C ASN A 541 -21.63 19.45 -12.11
N TYR A 542 -21.41 18.13 -12.09
CA TYR A 542 -21.25 17.28 -13.28
C TYR A 542 -22.45 17.37 -14.22
N ARG A 543 -23.68 17.19 -13.72
CA ARG A 543 -24.92 17.33 -14.50
C ARG A 543 -25.09 18.77 -15.05
N GLN A 544 -24.64 19.81 -14.35
CA GLN A 544 -24.64 21.19 -14.88
C GLN A 544 -23.62 21.37 -16.01
N GLN A 545 -22.43 20.78 -15.89
CA GLN A 545 -21.39 20.83 -16.92
C GLN A 545 -21.78 20.03 -18.16
N LEU A 546 -22.38 18.84 -17.99
CA LEU A 546 -22.85 17.99 -19.10
C LEU A 546 -23.82 18.78 -19.99
N ARG A 547 -24.87 19.36 -19.39
CA ARG A 547 -25.83 20.23 -20.08
C ARG A 547 -25.22 21.48 -20.74
N ARG A 548 -24.04 21.94 -20.29
CA ARG A 548 -23.30 23.03 -20.94
C ARG A 548 -22.46 22.54 -22.12
N ALA A 549 -21.92 21.32 -22.05
CA ALA A 549 -21.15 20.70 -23.13
C ALA A 549 -22.06 20.26 -24.28
N GLU A 550 -23.21 19.63 -23.98
CA GLU A 550 -24.27 19.26 -24.93
C GLU A 550 -24.69 20.45 -25.80
N ARG A 551 -25.12 21.56 -25.17
CA ARG A 551 -25.54 22.80 -25.85
C ARG A 551 -24.43 23.50 -26.64
N ARG A 552 -23.18 23.11 -26.46
CA ARG A 552 -22.01 23.63 -27.20
C ARG A 552 -21.48 22.64 -28.23
N GLY A 553 -22.15 21.50 -28.44
CA GLY A 553 -21.67 20.42 -29.31
C GLY A 553 -20.40 19.71 -28.81
N MET A 554 -19.89 20.03 -27.62
CA MET A 554 -18.59 19.58 -27.10
C MET A 554 -18.52 18.08 -26.78
N LEU A 555 -19.65 17.38 -26.85
CA LEU A 555 -19.74 15.91 -26.71
C LEU A 555 -19.81 15.19 -28.08
N ARG A 556 -19.83 15.91 -29.20
CA ARG A 556 -19.81 15.34 -30.55
C ARG A 556 -18.38 15.36 -31.10
N GLY A 557 -17.87 14.18 -31.44
CA GLY A 557 -16.59 13.96 -32.12
C GLY A 557 -16.04 12.57 -31.88
#